data_AF-A0A957FQR0-F1
#
_entry.id   AF-A0A957FQR0-F1
#
_cell.length_a   1.000
_cell.length_b   1.000
_cell.length_c   1.000
_cell.angle_alpha   90.00
_cell.angle_beta   90.00
_cell.angle_gamma   90.00
#
_symmetry.space_group_name_H-M   'P 1'
#
loop_
_entity.id
_entity.type
_entity.pdbx_description
1 polymer ?
#
loop_
_entity_poly.entity_id
_entity_poly.type
_entity_poly.pdbx_seq_one_letter_code
_entity_poly.pdbx_strand_id
1 'polypeptide(L)'
;MMKQDAVRQAAQSRRLSWSDVAGGALLFVGLMFITINLLGVGRLENWWGLFIVLPGLLFVGMGWQARETNGRIPVLARFSLGLGLVVVTVAVMFLLNLNWGIWWPLMIVMPGAALWLVGGSDGGVGGTSVLRLVRWFGLTMILLGFTFLADQLALINLPTLFGDFHWWGFFILIPGVGAFVEAVRVLRRATWTATGLLIVGVWLLSAGIMELLDPNWISWEGMVGVGLIGTGLMSRVWLMVQPVSDPA
;
A
#
# COMPACT_ATOMS: atom_id res chain seq x y z
N MET A 1 -44.06 11.21 21.49
CA MET A 1 -43.01 10.94 20.48
C MET A 1 -41.61 10.70 21.07
N MET A 2 -41.18 11.43 22.10
CA MET A 2 -39.86 11.30 22.76
C MET A 2 -39.45 9.91 23.31
N LYS A 3 -40.40 9.00 23.61
CA LYS A 3 -40.07 7.67 24.17
C LYS A 3 -39.54 6.67 23.13
N GLN A 4 -39.87 6.83 21.85
CA GLN A 4 -39.41 5.88 20.81
C GLN A 4 -37.93 6.08 20.46
N ASP A 5 -37.43 7.31 20.56
CA ASP A 5 -36.01 7.62 20.30
C ASP A 5 -35.10 7.06 21.40
N ALA A 6 -35.56 7.10 22.67
CA ALA A 6 -34.85 6.51 23.80
C ALA A 6 -34.75 4.97 23.70
N VAL A 7 -35.81 4.30 23.22
CA VAL A 7 -35.80 2.84 23.03
C VAL A 7 -34.90 2.44 21.85
N ARG A 8 -34.88 3.23 20.77
CA ARG A 8 -33.94 3.01 19.65
C ARG A 8 -32.48 3.23 20.07
N GLN A 9 -32.20 4.25 20.87
CA GLN A 9 -30.85 4.50 21.41
C GLN A 9 -30.40 3.39 22.39
N ALA A 10 -31.30 2.84 23.20
CA ALA A 10 -31.00 1.71 24.09
C ALA A 10 -30.78 0.38 23.34
N ALA A 11 -31.42 0.17 22.19
CA ALA A 11 -31.17 -0.98 21.33
C ALA A 11 -29.84 -0.86 20.55
N GLN A 12 -29.41 0.36 20.25
CA GLN A 12 -28.22 0.65 19.45
C GLN A 12 -26.90 0.67 20.27
N SER A 13 -26.98 0.55 21.60
CA SER A 13 -25.84 0.59 22.53
C SER A 13 -25.34 -0.77 23.01
N ARG A 14 -25.80 -1.90 22.45
CA ARG A 14 -25.01 -3.15 22.45
C ARG A 14 -23.84 -3.02 21.48
N ARG A 15 -23.01 -1.99 21.69
CA ARG A 15 -21.67 -1.94 21.14
C ARG A 15 -20.95 -3.10 21.78
N LEU A 16 -20.52 -4.07 20.97
CA LEU A 16 -19.58 -5.12 21.37
C LEU A 16 -18.51 -4.44 22.22
N SER A 17 -18.51 -4.73 23.52
CA SER A 17 -17.55 -4.09 24.40
C SER A 17 -16.17 -4.63 24.03
N TRP A 18 -15.14 -3.80 24.08
CA TRP A 18 -13.77 -4.25 23.86
C TRP A 18 -13.38 -5.41 24.81
N SER A 19 -14.04 -5.48 25.98
CA SER A 19 -13.94 -6.63 26.90
C SER A 19 -14.50 -7.92 26.33
N ASP A 20 -15.56 -7.87 25.51
CA ASP A 20 -16.20 -9.05 24.92
C ASP A 20 -15.32 -9.62 23.80
N VAL A 21 -14.68 -8.76 23.03
CA VAL A 21 -13.71 -9.14 22.00
C VAL A 21 -12.47 -9.77 22.65
N ALA A 22 -11.93 -9.13 23.68
CA ALA A 22 -10.76 -9.65 24.41
C ALA A 22 -11.08 -10.99 25.11
N GLY A 23 -12.24 -11.09 25.76
CA GLY A 23 -12.70 -12.31 26.41
C GLY A 23 -12.92 -13.45 25.41
N GLY A 24 -13.53 -13.15 24.25
CA GLY A 24 -13.69 -14.11 23.16
C GLY A 24 -12.35 -14.60 22.59
N ALA A 25 -11.38 -13.70 22.41
CA ALA A 25 -10.04 -14.06 21.94
C ALA A 25 -9.31 -14.98 22.94
N LEU A 26 -9.38 -14.68 24.24
CA LEU A 26 -8.81 -15.51 25.30
C LEU A 26 -9.46 -16.90 25.35
N LEU A 27 -10.79 -16.96 25.23
CA LEU A 27 -11.53 -18.22 25.22
C LEU A 27 -11.18 -19.07 23.99
N PHE A 28 -11.05 -18.42 22.82
CA PHE A 28 -10.60 -19.08 21.59
C PHE A 28 -9.18 -19.65 21.72
N VAL A 29 -8.25 -18.87 22.28
CA VAL A 29 -6.89 -19.33 22.57
C VAL A 29 -6.91 -20.53 23.52
N GLY A 30 -7.69 -20.47 24.60
CA GLY A 30 -7.83 -21.59 25.55
C GLY A 30 -8.38 -22.86 24.91
N LEU A 31 -9.46 -22.76 24.11
CA LEU A 31 -10.02 -23.89 23.37
C LEU A 31 -9.04 -24.48 22.36
N MET A 32 -8.26 -23.63 21.70
CA MET A 32 -7.25 -24.05 20.74
C MET A 32 -6.13 -24.86 21.42
N PHE A 33 -5.63 -24.40 22.58
CA PHE A 33 -4.66 -25.15 23.38
C PHE A 33 -5.18 -26.53 23.78
N ILE A 34 -6.45 -26.61 24.22
CA ILE A 34 -7.09 -27.88 24.56
C ILE A 34 -7.18 -28.77 23.33
N THR A 35 -7.59 -28.22 22.19
CA THR A 35 -7.75 -28.98 20.94
C THR A 35 -6.41 -29.56 20.46
N ILE A 36 -5.34 -28.77 20.47
CA ILE A 36 -4.00 -29.20 20.05
C ILE A 36 -3.46 -30.28 21.00
N ASN A 37 -3.64 -30.10 22.31
CA ASN A 37 -3.14 -31.03 23.31
C ASN A 37 -3.94 -32.34 23.34
N LEU A 38 -5.27 -32.27 23.20
CA LEU A 38 -6.18 -33.39 23.34
C LEU A 38 -6.32 -34.24 22.06
N LEU A 39 -6.32 -33.61 20.88
CA LEU A 39 -6.45 -34.33 19.59
C LEU A 39 -5.12 -34.81 19.02
N GLY A 40 -4.00 -34.56 19.70
CA GLY A 40 -2.68 -35.01 19.26
C GLY A 40 -2.29 -34.48 17.87
N VAL A 41 -2.82 -33.32 17.46
CA VAL A 41 -2.60 -32.70 16.14
C VAL A 41 -1.20 -32.07 16.05
N GLY A 42 -0.20 -32.66 16.69
CA GLY A 42 1.21 -32.24 16.72
C GLY A 42 1.91 -32.29 15.36
N ARG A 43 1.17 -32.35 14.24
CA ARG A 43 1.69 -32.21 12.87
C ARG A 43 1.58 -30.78 12.33
N LEU A 44 0.88 -29.87 13.01
CA LEU A 44 0.96 -28.45 12.70
C LEU A 44 2.20 -27.88 13.40
N GLU A 45 3.37 -27.99 12.75
CA GLU A 45 4.65 -27.45 13.23
C GLU A 45 4.53 -25.97 13.61
N ASN A 46 3.64 -25.23 12.93
CA ASN A 46 3.49 -23.78 13.07
C ASN A 46 2.11 -23.35 13.60
N TRP A 47 1.53 -24.10 14.53
CA TRP A 47 0.24 -23.76 15.16
C TRP A 47 0.22 -22.36 15.81
N TRP A 48 1.39 -21.87 16.27
CA TRP A 48 1.55 -20.54 16.84
C TRP A 48 1.25 -19.41 15.83
N GLY A 49 1.27 -19.68 14.53
CA GLY A 49 0.85 -18.73 13.50
C GLY A 49 -0.57 -18.21 13.68
N LEU A 50 -1.44 -18.98 14.37
CA LEU A 50 -2.80 -18.56 14.73
C LEU A 50 -2.81 -17.31 15.62
N PHE A 51 -1.80 -17.11 16.47
CA PHE A 51 -1.66 -15.88 17.27
C PHE A 51 -1.41 -14.64 16.42
N ILE A 52 -0.84 -14.80 15.22
CA ILE A 52 -0.64 -13.70 14.26
C ILE A 52 -1.92 -13.49 13.43
N VAL A 53 -2.62 -14.57 13.08
CA VAL A 53 -3.89 -14.48 12.32
C VAL A 53 -4.92 -13.63 13.07
N LEU A 54 -5.08 -13.84 14.39
CA LEU A 54 -6.09 -13.16 15.20
C LEU A 54 -6.05 -11.62 15.09
N PRO A 55 -4.95 -10.92 15.41
CA PRO A 55 -4.88 -9.46 15.25
C PRO A 55 -5.01 -9.04 13.79
N GLY A 56 -4.51 -9.83 12.84
CA GLY A 56 -4.70 -9.58 11.41
C GLY A 56 -6.18 -9.55 11.01
N LEU A 57 -6.97 -10.54 11.44
CA LEU A 57 -8.40 -10.60 11.20
C LEU A 57 -9.15 -9.46 11.90
N LEU A 58 -8.74 -9.06 13.10
CA LEU A 58 -9.31 -7.88 13.78
C LEU A 58 -9.10 -6.60 12.97
N PHE A 59 -7.90 -6.37 12.42
CA PHE A 59 -7.64 -5.22 11.55
C PHE A 59 -8.48 -5.22 10.28
N VAL A 60 -8.68 -6.40 9.68
CA VAL A 60 -9.56 -6.56 8.52
C VAL A 60 -11.01 -6.27 8.89
N GLY A 61 -11.49 -6.85 9.99
CA GLY A 61 -12.86 -6.68 10.49
C GLY A 61 -13.20 -5.22 10.83
N MET A 62 -12.29 -4.50 11.51
CA MET A 62 -12.47 -3.08 11.82
C MET A 62 -12.61 -2.24 10.54
N GLY A 63 -11.78 -2.51 9.54
CA GLY A 63 -11.85 -1.78 8.28
C GLY A 63 -13.10 -2.11 7.46
N TRP A 64 -13.60 -3.35 7.55
CA TRP A 64 -14.87 -3.74 6.95
C TRP A 64 -16.07 -3.07 7.64
N GLN A 65 -16.12 -3.09 8.97
CA GLN A 65 -17.20 -2.45 9.74
C GLN A 65 -17.25 -0.93 9.51
N ALA A 66 -16.10 -0.28 9.33
CA ALA A 66 -16.04 1.15 9.01
C ALA A 66 -16.65 1.49 7.64
N ARG A 67 -16.73 0.52 6.70
CA ARG A 67 -17.40 0.68 5.40
C ARG A 67 -18.92 0.73 5.55
N GLU A 68 -19.48 -0.16 6.38
CA GLU A 68 -20.93 -0.29 6.57
C GLU A 68 -21.53 0.95 7.23
N THR A 69 -20.79 1.59 8.13
CA THR A 69 -21.29 2.75 8.89
C THR A 69 -21.27 4.06 8.10
N ASN A 70 -20.33 4.26 7.17
CA ASN A 70 -20.11 5.54 6.50
C ASN A 70 -20.47 5.56 5.01
N GLY A 71 -20.81 4.40 4.40
CA GLY A 71 -21.07 4.27 2.96
C GLY A 71 -19.85 4.49 2.05
N ARG A 72 -18.74 5.01 2.60
CA ARG A 72 -17.42 5.17 1.99
C ARG A 72 -16.38 4.61 2.94
N ILE A 73 -15.32 4.00 2.40
CA ILE A 73 -14.22 3.48 3.23
C ILE A 73 -13.26 4.64 3.57
N PRO A 74 -13.21 5.14 4.82
CA PRO A 74 -12.29 6.21 5.19
C PRO A 74 -10.84 5.73 5.04
N VAL A 75 -9.91 6.67 4.82
CA VAL A 75 -8.46 6.36 4.63
C VAL A 75 -7.94 5.45 5.75
N LEU A 76 -8.32 5.74 7.00
CA LEU A 76 -7.92 4.96 8.16
C LEU A 76 -8.40 3.50 8.10
N ALA A 77 -9.63 3.27 7.63
CA ALA A 77 -10.15 1.91 7.46
C ALA A 77 -9.42 1.14 6.37
N ARG A 78 -9.02 1.81 5.27
CA ARG A 78 -8.21 1.20 4.21
C ARG A 78 -6.81 0.84 4.70
N PHE A 79 -6.22 1.71 5.52
CA PHE A 79 -4.94 1.46 6.15
C PHE A 79 -5.02 0.25 7.10
N SER A 80 -6.07 0.17 7.93
CA SER A 80 -6.33 -1.00 8.78
C SER A 80 -6.51 -2.28 7.95
N LEU A 81 -7.31 -2.24 6.88
CA LEU A 81 -7.48 -3.39 5.96
C LEU A 81 -6.14 -3.83 5.38
N GLY A 82 -5.35 -2.87 4.88
CA GLY A 82 -4.04 -3.12 4.30
C GLY A 82 -3.05 -3.77 5.28
N LEU A 83 -2.95 -3.24 6.50
CA LEU A 83 -2.13 -3.84 7.56
C LEU A 83 -2.63 -5.25 7.92
N GLY A 84 -3.94 -5.43 8.06
CA GLY A 84 -4.54 -6.73 8.33
C GLY A 84 -4.21 -7.75 7.25
N LEU A 85 -4.27 -7.38 5.97
CA LEU A 85 -3.90 -8.25 4.85
C LEU A 85 -2.43 -8.69 4.91
N VAL A 86 -1.51 -7.77 5.23
CA VAL A 86 -0.09 -8.10 5.37
C VAL A 86 0.13 -9.09 6.51
N VAL A 87 -0.44 -8.80 7.69
CA VAL A 87 -0.33 -9.64 8.89
C VAL A 87 -0.92 -11.03 8.65
N VAL A 88 -2.13 -11.11 8.08
CA VAL A 88 -2.78 -12.39 7.76
C VAL A 88 -1.93 -13.18 6.75
N THR A 89 -1.34 -12.53 5.76
CA THR A 89 -0.50 -13.22 4.77
C THR A 89 0.72 -13.87 5.43
N VAL A 90 1.45 -13.12 6.27
CA VAL A 90 2.60 -13.66 7.02
C VAL A 90 2.15 -14.82 7.91
N ALA A 91 1.03 -14.66 8.59
CA ALA A 91 0.49 -15.69 9.46
C ALA A 91 0.13 -16.98 8.70
N VAL A 92 -0.48 -16.85 7.52
CA VAL A 92 -0.80 -17.99 6.63
C VAL A 92 0.47 -18.64 6.11
N MET A 93 1.50 -17.85 5.74
CA MET A 93 2.80 -18.40 5.33
C MET A 93 3.42 -19.26 6.42
N PHE A 94 3.39 -18.81 7.68
CA PHE A 94 3.84 -19.62 8.81
C PHE A 94 2.95 -20.83 9.02
N LEU A 95 1.62 -20.66 9.08
CA LEU A 95 0.67 -21.74 9.35
C LEU A 95 0.80 -22.90 8.36
N LEU A 96 1.04 -22.60 7.09
CA LEU A 96 1.23 -23.57 6.00
C LEU A 96 2.69 -24.03 5.84
N ASN A 97 3.61 -23.56 6.69
CA ASN A 97 5.04 -23.83 6.62
C ASN A 97 5.63 -23.55 5.22
N LEU A 98 5.24 -22.43 4.61
CA LEU A 98 5.67 -22.08 3.27
C LEU A 98 7.18 -21.77 3.24
N ASN A 99 7.86 -22.25 2.20
CA ASN A 99 9.27 -21.97 1.99
C ASN A 99 9.50 -20.48 1.69
N TRP A 100 10.15 -19.77 2.62
CA TRP A 100 10.49 -18.35 2.47
C TRP A 100 11.30 -18.04 1.21
N GLY A 101 12.15 -18.97 0.73
CA GLY A 101 12.90 -18.78 -0.51
C GLY A 101 12.02 -18.62 -1.75
N ILE A 102 10.82 -19.24 -1.76
CA ILE A 102 9.89 -19.18 -2.89
C ILE A 102 8.83 -18.09 -2.67
N TRP A 103 8.31 -17.98 -1.45
CA TRP A 103 7.10 -17.20 -1.16
C TRP A 103 7.36 -15.79 -0.62
N TRP A 104 8.62 -15.39 -0.38
CA TRP A 104 8.96 -14.02 0.03
C TRP A 104 8.38 -12.90 -0.87
N PRO A 105 8.15 -13.07 -2.19
CA PRO A 105 7.58 -11.99 -3.00
C PRO A 105 6.18 -11.55 -2.55
N LEU A 106 5.45 -12.40 -1.81
CA LEU A 106 4.20 -12.01 -1.16
C LEU A 106 4.38 -10.83 -0.17
N MET A 107 5.57 -10.70 0.41
CA MET A 107 5.94 -9.56 1.28
C MET A 107 6.12 -8.25 0.50
N ILE A 108 6.17 -8.29 -0.83
CA ILE A 108 6.10 -7.10 -1.68
C ILE A 108 4.66 -6.90 -2.15
N VAL A 109 3.99 -7.97 -2.61
CA VAL A 109 2.64 -7.90 -3.17
C VAL A 109 1.64 -7.36 -2.15
N MET A 110 1.66 -7.84 -0.91
CA MET A 110 0.64 -7.48 0.09
C MET A 110 0.77 -6.05 0.61
N PRO A 111 1.97 -5.56 0.98
CA PRO A 111 2.14 -4.13 1.24
C PRO A 111 1.83 -3.26 0.02
N GLY A 112 2.15 -3.72 -1.19
CA GLY A 112 1.75 -3.06 -2.43
C GLY A 112 0.22 -2.93 -2.56
N ALA A 113 -0.51 -4.01 -2.27
CA ALA A 113 -1.97 -4.01 -2.24
C ALA A 113 -2.53 -3.09 -1.15
N ALA A 114 -1.91 -3.05 0.04
CA ALA A 114 -2.26 -2.11 1.10
C ALA A 114 -2.12 -0.65 0.63
N LEU A 115 -0.98 -0.29 0.02
CA LEU A 115 -0.75 1.04 -0.54
C LEU A 115 -1.73 1.37 -1.66
N TRP A 116 -2.03 0.40 -2.54
CA TRP A 116 -2.99 0.56 -3.62
C TRP A 116 -4.41 0.85 -3.10
N LEU A 117 -4.83 0.14 -2.04
CA LEU A 117 -6.11 0.38 -1.38
C LEU A 117 -6.17 1.79 -0.77
N VAL A 118 -5.15 2.17 0.00
CA VAL A 118 -5.04 3.49 0.64
C VAL A 118 -5.08 4.60 -0.41
N GLY A 119 -4.36 4.43 -1.52
CA GLY A 119 -4.23 5.45 -2.56
C GLY A 119 -5.49 5.69 -3.41
N GLY A 120 -6.49 4.80 -3.35
CA GLY A 120 -7.76 4.99 -4.06
C GLY A 120 -8.77 5.90 -3.34
N SER A 121 -8.36 6.70 -2.36
CA SER A 121 -9.28 7.47 -1.52
C SER A 121 -9.72 8.79 -2.19
N ASP A 122 -11.02 8.97 -2.32
CA ASP A 122 -11.63 10.19 -2.85
C ASP A 122 -11.84 11.23 -1.72
N GLY A 123 -10.79 12.00 -1.43
CA GLY A 123 -10.81 13.20 -0.57
C GLY A 123 -10.67 14.53 -1.36
N GLY A 124 -10.56 15.66 -0.66
CA GLY A 124 -10.44 17.00 -1.27
C GLY A 124 -9.19 17.23 -2.14
N VAL A 125 -9.05 18.44 -2.67
CA VAL A 125 -7.93 18.84 -3.55
C VAL A 125 -6.61 18.86 -2.76
N GLY A 126 -5.50 18.42 -3.37
CA GLY A 126 -4.16 18.43 -2.75
C GLY A 126 -3.77 17.07 -2.17
N GLY A 127 -4.19 16.78 -0.93
CA GLY A 127 -3.83 15.54 -0.21
C GLY A 127 -4.20 14.25 -0.96
N THR A 128 -5.29 14.27 -1.74
CA THR A 128 -5.65 13.13 -2.60
C THR A 128 -4.71 12.87 -3.74
N SER A 129 -4.02 13.88 -4.25
CA SER A 129 -3.11 13.66 -5.38
C SER A 129 -1.87 12.91 -4.92
N VAL A 130 -1.41 13.16 -3.68
CA VAL A 130 -0.37 12.37 -3.03
C VAL A 130 -0.86 10.94 -2.77
N LEU A 131 -2.08 10.75 -2.25
CA LEU A 131 -2.64 9.41 -2.06
C LEU A 131 -2.77 8.67 -3.41
N ARG A 132 -3.20 9.34 -4.47
CA ARG A 132 -3.25 8.76 -5.82
C ARG A 132 -1.86 8.38 -6.34
N LEU A 133 -0.81 9.16 -6.03
CA LEU A 133 0.56 8.75 -6.30
C LEU A 133 0.95 7.47 -5.52
N VAL A 134 0.59 7.37 -4.23
CA VAL A 134 0.79 6.14 -3.43
C VAL A 134 0.14 4.92 -4.09
N ARG A 135 -0.99 5.10 -4.78
CA ARG A 135 -1.62 4.02 -5.55
C ARG A 135 -0.73 3.48 -6.68
N TRP A 136 0.00 4.35 -7.37
CA TRP A 136 0.95 3.95 -8.43
C TRP A 136 2.15 3.18 -7.86
N PHE A 137 2.65 3.60 -6.69
CA PHE A 137 3.66 2.81 -5.95
C PHE A 137 3.13 1.43 -5.55
N GLY A 138 1.91 1.38 -5.01
CA GLY A 138 1.25 0.12 -4.67
C GLY A 138 1.12 -0.82 -5.87
N LEU A 139 0.67 -0.29 -7.02
CA LEU A 139 0.60 -1.05 -8.28
C LEU A 139 1.97 -1.60 -8.70
N THR A 140 3.01 -0.77 -8.61
CA THR A 140 4.37 -1.14 -8.97
C THR A 140 4.88 -2.29 -8.11
N MET A 141 4.70 -2.20 -6.79
CA MET A 141 5.05 -3.26 -5.86
C MET A 141 4.28 -4.56 -6.13
N ILE A 142 2.98 -4.46 -6.42
CA ILE A 142 2.17 -5.63 -6.79
C ILE A 142 2.76 -6.31 -8.03
N LEU A 143 2.99 -5.56 -9.11
CA LEU A 143 3.48 -6.13 -10.36
C LEU A 143 4.90 -6.69 -10.20
N LEU A 144 5.79 -6.00 -9.47
CA LEU A 144 7.14 -6.46 -9.19
C LEU A 144 7.12 -7.75 -8.36
N GLY A 145 6.32 -7.79 -7.30
CA GLY A 145 6.17 -8.97 -6.46
C GLY A 145 5.59 -10.17 -7.22
N PHE A 146 4.61 -9.96 -8.11
CA PHE A 146 4.11 -11.03 -8.97
C PHE A 146 5.14 -11.50 -10.01
N THR A 147 5.97 -10.59 -10.52
CA THR A 147 7.05 -10.95 -11.45
C THR A 147 8.08 -11.85 -10.77
N PHE A 148 8.51 -11.49 -9.55
CA PHE A 148 9.40 -12.36 -8.76
C PHE A 148 8.74 -13.68 -8.37
N LEU A 149 7.45 -13.68 -8.01
CA LEU A 149 6.74 -14.90 -7.68
C LEU A 149 6.66 -15.84 -8.89
N ALA A 150 6.41 -15.30 -10.09
CA ALA A 150 6.37 -16.08 -11.32
C ALA A 150 7.74 -16.71 -11.65
N ASP A 151 8.83 -15.98 -11.42
CA ASP A 151 10.20 -16.48 -11.60
C ASP A 151 10.54 -17.58 -10.59
N GLN A 152 10.22 -17.40 -9.30
CA GLN A 152 10.43 -18.40 -8.25
C GLN A 152 9.61 -19.68 -8.46
N LEU A 153 8.44 -19.58 -9.09
CA LEU A 153 7.61 -20.72 -9.47
C LEU A 153 8.02 -21.33 -10.82
N ALA A 154 9.13 -20.87 -11.42
CA ALA A 154 9.61 -21.28 -12.73
C ALA A 154 8.57 -21.13 -13.86
N LEU A 155 7.60 -20.22 -13.71
CA LEU A 155 6.62 -19.88 -14.75
C LEU A 155 7.25 -19.02 -15.84
N ILE A 156 8.23 -18.20 -15.44
CA ILE A 156 9.09 -17.39 -16.33
C ILE A 156 10.54 -17.58 -15.88
N ASN A 157 11.49 -17.31 -16.77
CA ASN A 157 12.92 -17.30 -16.44
C ASN A 157 13.47 -15.91 -16.78
N LEU A 158 13.55 -15.05 -15.77
CA LEU A 158 13.97 -13.66 -15.94
C LEU A 158 15.37 -13.53 -16.57
N PRO A 159 16.39 -14.32 -16.13
CA PRO A 159 17.70 -14.30 -16.79
C PRO A 159 17.65 -14.64 -18.28
N THR A 160 16.79 -15.57 -18.69
CA THR A 160 16.66 -15.96 -20.11
C THR A 160 15.91 -14.89 -20.91
N LEU A 161 14.91 -14.25 -20.32
CA LEU A 161 14.08 -13.25 -21.00
C LEU A 161 14.80 -11.90 -21.17
N PHE A 162 15.56 -11.49 -20.16
CA PHE A 162 16.16 -10.16 -20.11
C PHE A 162 17.69 -10.17 -20.21
N GLY A 163 18.36 -11.32 -20.03
CA GLY A 163 19.83 -11.38 -20.02
C GLY A 163 20.41 -10.47 -18.94
N ASP A 164 21.42 -9.68 -19.31
CA ASP A 164 22.04 -8.67 -18.44
C ASP A 164 21.22 -7.38 -18.34
N PHE A 165 20.07 -7.29 -19.01
CA PHE A 165 19.23 -6.10 -19.00
C PHE A 165 18.55 -5.90 -17.63
N HIS A 166 18.71 -4.72 -17.05
CA HIS A 166 18.12 -4.30 -15.77
C HIS A 166 16.61 -4.01 -15.90
N TRP A 167 15.83 -5.05 -16.16
CA TRP A 167 14.38 -5.00 -16.41
C TRP A 167 13.58 -4.37 -15.27
N TRP A 168 14.07 -4.42 -14.03
CA TRP A 168 13.40 -3.80 -12.88
C TRP A 168 13.25 -2.28 -12.99
N GLY A 169 14.06 -1.60 -13.83
CA GLY A 169 13.96 -0.17 -14.07
C GLY A 169 12.62 0.23 -14.68
N PHE A 170 11.97 -0.67 -15.44
CA PHE A 170 10.63 -0.44 -15.97
C PHE A 170 9.59 -0.23 -14.86
N PHE A 171 9.74 -0.94 -13.73
CA PHE A 171 8.85 -0.79 -12.59
C PHE A 171 9.03 0.58 -11.92
N ILE A 172 10.25 1.12 -11.86
CA ILE A 172 10.54 2.45 -11.32
C ILE A 172 9.90 3.56 -12.17
N LEU A 173 9.74 3.35 -13.48
CA LEU A 173 9.09 4.30 -14.36
C LEU A 173 7.58 4.45 -14.09
N ILE A 174 6.90 3.39 -13.64
CA ILE A 174 5.45 3.38 -13.39
C ILE A 174 5.02 4.49 -12.40
N PRO A 175 5.58 4.62 -11.18
CA PRO A 175 5.22 5.71 -10.28
C PRO A 175 5.69 7.07 -10.78
N GLY A 176 6.77 7.12 -11.57
CA GLY A 176 7.22 8.35 -12.24
C GLY A 176 6.16 8.89 -13.21
N VAL A 177 5.65 8.05 -14.12
CA VAL A 177 4.54 8.39 -15.01
C VAL A 177 3.28 8.74 -14.20
N GLY A 178 2.99 7.96 -13.15
CA GLY A 178 1.88 8.23 -12.24
C GLY A 178 1.93 9.64 -11.62
N ALA A 179 3.11 10.08 -11.19
CA ALA A 179 3.32 11.42 -10.64
C ALA A 179 3.02 12.53 -11.66
N PHE A 180 3.44 12.37 -12.92
CA PHE A 180 3.11 13.31 -14.00
C PHE A 180 1.61 13.35 -14.28
N VAL A 181 0.94 12.20 -14.36
CA VAL A 181 -0.51 12.12 -14.58
C VAL A 181 -1.27 12.85 -13.46
N GLU A 182 -0.86 12.64 -12.20
CA GLU A 182 -1.49 13.31 -11.06
C GLU A 182 -1.17 14.81 -11.00
N ALA A 183 0.05 15.20 -11.38
CA ALA A 183 0.42 16.60 -11.49
C ALA A 183 -0.44 17.36 -12.50
N VAL A 184 -0.63 16.80 -13.70
CA VAL A 184 -1.46 17.38 -14.76
C VAL A 184 -2.92 17.52 -14.29
N ARG A 185 -3.44 16.50 -13.58
CA ARG A 185 -4.81 16.53 -13.03
C ARG A 185 -5.02 17.63 -11.99
N VAL A 186 -4.01 17.92 -11.17
CA VAL A 186 -4.12 18.90 -10.08
C VAL A 186 -3.61 20.29 -10.44
N LEU A 187 -2.97 20.45 -11.61
CA LEU A 187 -2.33 21.69 -12.06
C LEU A 187 -3.21 22.94 -11.93
N ARG A 188 -4.50 22.82 -12.30
CA ARG A 188 -5.46 23.93 -12.25
C ARG A 188 -6.02 24.23 -10.86
N ARG A 189 -5.88 23.31 -9.90
CA ARG A 189 -6.55 23.40 -8.60
C ARG A 189 -5.59 23.62 -7.44
N ALA A 190 -4.37 23.10 -7.52
CA ALA A 190 -3.34 23.27 -6.50
C ALA A 190 -1.95 23.25 -7.16
N THR A 191 -1.48 24.44 -7.56
CA THR A 191 -0.20 24.62 -8.27
C THR A 191 0.98 24.07 -7.45
N TRP A 192 1.01 24.30 -6.14
CA TRP A 192 2.04 23.77 -5.25
C TRP A 192 2.10 22.24 -5.25
N THR A 193 0.95 21.57 -5.15
CA THR A 193 0.89 20.10 -5.22
C THR A 193 1.32 19.60 -6.59
N ALA A 194 0.90 20.27 -7.66
CA ALA A 194 1.30 19.91 -9.02
C ALA A 194 2.81 20.01 -9.21
N THR A 195 3.45 21.10 -8.79
CA THR A 195 4.91 21.27 -8.87
C THR A 195 5.64 20.19 -8.08
N GLY A 196 5.21 19.90 -6.86
CA GLY A 196 5.82 18.84 -6.04
C GLY A 196 5.73 17.46 -6.72
N LEU A 197 4.58 17.13 -7.30
CA LEU A 197 4.39 15.88 -8.04
C LEU A 197 5.23 15.83 -9.32
N LEU A 198 5.36 16.94 -10.05
CA LEU A 198 6.23 16.99 -11.23
C LEU A 198 7.70 16.78 -10.86
N ILE A 199 8.17 17.41 -9.79
CA ILE A 199 9.53 17.21 -9.27
C ILE A 199 9.75 15.73 -8.96
N VAL A 200 8.86 15.13 -8.17
CA VAL A 200 8.93 13.70 -7.83
C VAL A 200 8.91 12.82 -9.10
N GLY A 201 8.05 13.16 -10.07
CA GLY A 201 7.97 12.45 -11.35
C GLY A 201 9.28 12.50 -12.13
N VAL A 202 9.93 13.66 -12.23
CA VAL A 202 11.23 13.81 -12.91
C VAL A 202 12.28 12.94 -12.23
N TRP A 203 12.38 12.99 -10.89
CA TRP A 203 13.35 12.18 -10.15
C TRP A 203 13.13 10.68 -10.37
N LEU A 204 11.89 10.20 -10.29
CA LEU A 204 11.58 8.78 -10.50
C LEU A 204 11.83 8.31 -11.93
N LEU A 205 11.42 9.10 -12.93
CA LEU A 205 11.69 8.76 -14.33
C LEU A 205 13.18 8.74 -14.63
N SER A 206 13.93 9.70 -14.09
CA SER A 206 15.38 9.75 -14.25
C SER A 206 16.03 8.53 -13.63
N ALA A 207 15.65 8.17 -12.39
CA ALA A 207 16.16 6.98 -11.73
C ALA A 207 15.83 5.69 -12.50
N GLY A 208 14.60 5.55 -13.01
CA GLY A 208 14.22 4.38 -13.81
C GLY A 208 14.95 4.30 -15.15
N ILE A 209 15.18 5.42 -15.84
CA ILE A 209 15.96 5.47 -17.09
C ILE A 209 17.41 5.11 -16.81
N MET A 210 18.00 5.65 -15.75
CA MET A 210 19.39 5.32 -15.38
C MET A 210 19.48 3.83 -15.08
N GLU A 211 18.57 3.26 -14.29
CA GLU A 211 18.62 1.82 -14.01
C GLU A 211 18.53 0.96 -15.29
N LEU A 212 17.71 1.35 -16.27
CA LEU A 212 17.58 0.64 -17.55
C LEU A 212 18.83 0.73 -18.44
N LEU A 213 19.64 1.78 -18.29
CA LEU A 213 20.82 2.03 -19.11
C LEU A 213 22.12 1.50 -18.48
N ASP A 214 22.07 1.04 -17.24
CA ASP A 214 23.22 0.65 -16.42
C ASP A 214 24.43 1.60 -16.51
N PRO A 215 24.25 2.93 -16.38
CA PRO A 215 25.36 3.84 -16.25
C PRO A 215 26.02 3.59 -14.88
N ASN A 216 27.34 3.64 -14.85
CA ASN A 216 28.13 3.40 -13.65
C ASN A 216 27.66 4.32 -12.50
N TRP A 217 26.90 3.76 -11.55
CA TRP A 217 26.22 4.46 -10.43
C TRP A 217 27.15 5.34 -9.59
N ILE A 218 28.46 5.08 -9.66
CA ILE A 218 29.51 5.83 -8.98
C ILE A 218 29.61 7.28 -9.51
N SER A 219 29.19 7.58 -10.74
CA SER A 219 29.06 8.97 -11.20
C SER A 219 27.75 9.58 -10.68
N TRP A 220 27.67 9.81 -9.37
CA TRP A 220 26.60 10.53 -8.67
C TRP A 220 26.20 11.85 -9.36
N GLU A 221 27.13 12.44 -10.10
CA GLU A 221 26.98 13.65 -10.91
C GLU A 221 25.84 13.55 -11.95
N GLY A 222 25.60 12.38 -12.54
CA GLY A 222 24.55 12.20 -13.54
C GLY A 222 23.13 12.33 -12.95
N MET A 223 22.89 11.65 -11.82
CA MET A 223 21.57 11.65 -11.18
C MET A 223 21.25 13.01 -10.56
N VAL A 224 22.23 13.63 -9.90
CA VAL A 224 22.10 14.98 -9.36
C VAL A 224 21.94 16.02 -10.47
N GLY A 225 22.69 15.89 -11.57
CA GLY A 225 22.58 16.79 -12.72
C GLY A 225 21.18 16.79 -13.32
N VAL A 226 20.64 15.62 -13.65
CA VAL A 226 19.29 15.51 -14.23
C VAL A 226 18.22 15.96 -13.25
N GLY A 227 18.35 15.59 -11.97
CA GLY A 227 17.44 16.02 -10.90
C GLY A 227 17.43 17.54 -10.71
N LEU A 228 18.61 18.18 -10.65
CA LEU A 228 18.74 19.63 -10.48
C LEU A 228 18.28 20.41 -11.71
N ILE A 229 18.62 19.96 -12.91
CA ILE A 229 18.15 20.60 -14.16
C ILE A 229 16.62 20.49 -14.24
N GLY A 230 16.08 19.31 -13.97
CA GLY A 230 14.64 19.06 -13.99
C GLY A 230 13.88 19.94 -13.00
N THR A 231 14.34 19.98 -11.74
CA THR A 231 13.75 20.82 -10.70
C THR A 231 13.90 22.31 -10.98
N GLY A 232 15.05 22.75 -11.49
CA GLY A 232 15.33 24.14 -11.86
C GLY A 232 14.48 24.65 -13.04
N LEU A 233 14.23 23.81 -14.05
CA LEU A 233 13.35 24.17 -15.16
C LEU A 233 11.90 24.35 -14.68
N MET A 234 11.45 23.51 -13.74
CA MET A 234 10.09 23.58 -13.23
C MET A 234 9.85 24.75 -12.27
N SER A 235 10.84 25.14 -11.46
CA SER A 235 10.75 26.35 -10.65
C SER A 235 10.67 27.61 -11.52
N ARG A 236 11.32 27.61 -12.69
CA ARG A 236 11.27 28.75 -13.63
C ARG A 236 9.93 28.89 -14.34
N VAL A 237 9.31 27.79 -14.77
CA VAL A 237 7.95 27.83 -15.36
C VAL A 237 6.94 28.39 -14.36
N TRP A 238 7.10 28.10 -13.07
CA TRP A 238 6.24 28.63 -12.02
C TRP A 238 6.29 30.16 -11.91
N LEU A 239 7.47 30.78 -12.06
CA LEU A 239 7.61 32.25 -12.06
C LEU A 239 6.84 32.91 -13.20
N MET A 240 6.60 32.20 -14.31
CA MET A 240 5.88 32.74 -15.46
C MET A 240 4.36 32.54 -15.38
N VAL A 241 3.86 31.66 -14.49
CA VAL A 241 2.44 31.29 -14.39
C VAL A 241 1.75 32.01 -13.22
N GLN A 242 2.40 32.97 -12.56
CA GLN A 242 1.71 33.76 -11.55
C GLN A 242 0.54 34.51 -12.21
N PRO A 243 -0.71 34.32 -11.72
CA PRO A 243 -1.86 35.03 -12.25
C PRO A 243 -1.61 36.51 -12.08
N VAL A 244 -1.77 37.28 -13.16
CA VAL A 244 -1.77 38.74 -13.12
C VAL A 244 -2.84 39.11 -12.09
N SER A 245 -2.45 39.64 -10.94
CA SER A 245 -3.38 40.14 -9.96
C SER A 245 -4.18 41.25 -10.63
N ASP A 246 -5.50 41.10 -10.73
CA ASP A 246 -6.36 42.11 -11.32
C ASP A 246 -6.07 43.46 -10.63
N PRO A 247 -5.78 44.53 -11.40
CA PRO A 247 -5.56 45.84 -10.81
C PRO A 247 -6.85 46.31 -10.13
N ALA A 248 -6.72 46.70 -8.86
CA ALA A 248 -7.79 47.28 -8.04
C ALA A 248 -8.22 48.66 -8.55
#